data_AF-A0A350X9M6-F1
#
_entry.id   AF-A0A350X9M6-F1
#
_cell.length_a   1.000
_cell.length_b   1.000
_cell.length_c   1.000
_cell.angle_alpha   90.00
_cell.angle_beta   90.00
_cell.angle_gamma   90.00
#
_symmetry.space_group_name_H-M   'P 1'
#
loop_
_entity.id
_entity.type
_entity.pdbx_description
1 polymer ?
#
loop_
_entity_poly.entity_id
_entity_poly.type
_entity_poly.pdbx_seq_one_letter_code
_entity_poly.pdbx_strand_id
1 'polypeptide(L)' 'MAVTTTALRDEVHKLAEEAFHRNLISGYGDGEYGDEYQIVFEGKPRHLPLTHARLFLSNLIRQSH' A
#
# COMPACT_ATOMS: atom_id res chain seq x y z
N MET A 1 13.08 18.98 -8.46
CA MET A 1 13.12 18.15 -7.24
C MET A 1 11.93 17.20 -7.30
N ALA A 2 12.11 15.96 -7.77
CA ALA A 2 11.04 14.96 -7.97
C ALA A 2 11.33 13.68 -7.16
N VAL A 3 11.95 13.85 -5.99
CA VAL A 3 12.46 12.76 -5.13
C VAL A 3 11.43 12.25 -4.12
N THR A 4 10.23 12.85 -4.05
CA THR A 4 9.26 12.57 -2.99
C THR A 4 8.27 11.46 -3.34
N THR A 5 7.78 11.40 -4.58
CA THR A 5 6.69 10.48 -4.96
C THR A 5 7.19 9.05 -5.16
N THR A 6 8.36 8.88 -5.79
CA THR A 6 8.95 7.56 -6.05
C THR A 6 9.39 6.85 -4.77
N ALA A 7 10.07 7.57 -3.87
CA ALA A 7 10.50 7.00 -2.59
C ALA A 7 9.31 6.56 -1.71
N LEU A 8 8.24 7.36 -1.70
CA LEU A 8 7.01 7.00 -0.98
C LEU A 8 6.33 5.78 -1.61
N ARG A 9 6.31 5.69 -2.95
CA ARG A 9 5.77 4.53 -3.67
C ARG A 9 6.55 3.25 -3.36
N ASP A 10 7.87 3.30 -3.37
CA ASP A 10 8.71 2.16 -2.99
C ASP A 10 8.44 1.69 -1.55
N GLU A 11 8.22 2.63 -0.63
CA GLU A 11 7.87 2.31 0.75
C GLU A 11 6.49 1.64 0.84
N VAL A 12 5.48 2.18 0.15
CA VAL A 12 4.14 1.59 0.09
C VAL A 12 4.20 0.19 -0.52
N HIS A 13 4.98 -0.01 -1.58
CA HIS A 13 5.13 -1.30 -2.24
C HIS A 13 5.70 -2.37 -1.30
N LYS A 14 6.75 -2.04 -0.55
CA LYS A 14 7.34 -2.95 0.46
C LYS A 14 6.34 -3.32 1.55
N LEU A 15 5.58 -2.35 2.07
CA LEU A 15 4.55 -2.61 3.07
C LEU A 15 3.42 -3.48 2.48
N ALA A 16 3.07 -3.29 1.22
CA ALA A 16 2.03 -4.07 0.55
C ALA A 16 2.47 -5.52 0.33
N GLU A 17 3.72 -5.73 -0.11
CA GLU A 17 4.34 -7.04 -0.24
C GLU A 17 4.36 -7.77 1.11
N GLU A 18 4.76 -7.09 2.18
CA GLU A 18 4.76 -7.68 3.52
C GLU A 18 3.34 -8.03 4.00
N ALA A 19 2.38 -7.12 3.83
CA ALA A 19 0.99 -7.37 4.18
C ALA A 19 0.40 -8.54 3.37
N PHE A 20 0.79 -8.69 2.11
CA PHE A 20 0.37 -9.79 1.24
C PHE A 20 0.97 -11.12 1.70
N HIS A 21 2.28 -11.16 1.98
CA HIS A 21 2.95 -12.35 2.52
C HIS A 21 2.36 -12.79 3.86
N ARG A 22 1.88 -11.84 4.68
CA ARG A 22 1.19 -12.11 5.94
C ARG A 22 -0.29 -12.48 5.77
N ASN A 23 -0.80 -12.59 4.55
CA ASN A 23 -2.23 -12.81 4.23
C ASN A 23 -3.18 -11.74 4.81
N LEU A 24 -2.69 -10.52 5.04
CA LEU A 24 -3.51 -9.40 5.53
C LEU A 24 -4.26 -8.69 4.41
N ILE A 25 -3.70 -8.70 3.20
CA ILE A 25 -4.34 -8.19 1.98
C ILE A 25 -4.39 -9.31 0.94
N SER A 26 -5.36 -9.24 0.02
CA SER A 26 -5.54 -10.23 -1.04
C SER A 26 -4.80 -9.86 -2.33
N GLY A 27 -4.24 -8.66 -2.42
CA GLY A 27 -3.50 -8.19 -3.59
C GLY A 27 -3.18 -6.70 -3.50
N TYR A 28 -2.29 -6.24 -4.37
CA TYR A 28 -1.87 -4.85 -4.44
C TYR A 28 -1.33 -4.52 -5.83
N GLY A 29 -1.25 -3.22 -6.15
CA GLY A 29 -0.70 -2.74 -7.41
C GLY A 29 -0.67 -1.22 -7.46
N ASP A 30 -0.13 -0.70 -8.55
CA ASP A 30 -0.12 0.74 -8.80
C ASP A 30 -1.51 1.23 -9.20
N GLY A 31 -1.89 2.42 -8.73
CA GLY A 31 -3.11 3.09 -9.19
C GLY A 31 -2.96 3.66 -10.60
N GLU A 32 -4.10 4.06 -11.18
CA GLU A 32 -4.15 4.77 -12.48
C GLU A 32 -3.38 6.11 -12.42
N TYR A 33 -3.29 6.72 -11.21
CA TYR A 33 -2.61 7.98 -10.95
C TYR A 33 -1.26 7.79 -10.24
N GLY A 34 -0.31 8.68 -10.55
CA GLY A 34 1.07 8.64 -10.04
C GLY A 34 1.19 8.77 -8.51
N ASP A 35 0.16 9.26 -7.85
CA ASP A 35 0.04 9.49 -6.42
C ASP A 35 -0.94 8.54 -5.71
N GLU A 36 -1.45 7.53 -6.41
CA GLU A 36 -2.35 6.52 -5.88
C GLU A 36 -1.75 5.11 -5.89
N TYR A 37 -2.26 4.28 -4.99
CA TYR A 37 -1.91 2.87 -4.85
C TYR A 37 -3.17 2.04 -4.65
N GLN A 38 -3.23 0.91 -5.33
CA GLN A 38 -4.33 -0.03 -5.24
C GLN A 38 -3.99 -1.13 -4.24
N ILE A 39 -4.89 -1.36 -3.29
CA ILE A 39 -4.77 -2.42 -2.27
C ILE A 39 -6.10 -3.18 -2.24
N VAL A 40 -6.05 -4.50 -2.37
CA VAL A 40 -7.22 -5.38 -2.25
C VAL A 40 -7.27 -5.88 -0.81
N PHE A 41 -8.19 -5.34 -0.02
CA PHE A 41 -8.41 -5.73 1.38
C PHE A 41 -9.81 -6.31 1.54
N GLU A 42 -9.92 -7.49 2.17
CA GLU A 42 -11.19 -8.22 2.32
C GLU A 42 -11.90 -8.48 0.99
N GLY A 43 -11.14 -8.75 -0.08
CA GLY A 43 -11.68 -8.96 -1.42
C GLY A 43 -12.20 -7.69 -2.12
N LYS A 44 -12.01 -6.50 -1.53
CA LYS A 44 -12.41 -5.23 -2.13
C LYS A 44 -11.19 -4.41 -2.56
N PRO A 45 -11.07 -4.03 -3.84
CA PRO A 45 -10.03 -3.11 -4.27
C PRO A 45 -10.29 -1.72 -3.69
N ARG A 46 -9.27 -1.12 -3.09
CA ARG A 46 -9.26 0.24 -2.55
C ARG A 46 -8.13 1.01 -3.20
N HIS A 47 -8.47 2.16 -3.76
CA HIS A 47 -7.50 3.09 -4.33
C HIS A 47 -7.26 4.16 -3.26
N LEU A 48 -6.04 4.21 -2.76
CA LEU A 48 -5.66 5.12 -1.70
C LEU A 48 -4.50 5.98 -2.18
N PRO A 49 -4.47 7.28 -1.84
CA PRO A 49 -3.27 8.08 -2.03
C PRO A 49 -2.08 7.41 -1.35
N LEU A 50 -0.88 7.51 -1.92
CA LEU A 50 0.34 6.86 -1.42
C LEU A 50 0.55 7.06 0.09
N THR A 51 0.33 8.28 0.59
CA THR A 51 0.46 8.61 2.02
C THR A 51 -0.53 7.84 2.88
N HIS A 52 -1.76 7.66 2.39
CA HIS A 52 -2.81 6.93 3.08
C HIS A 52 -2.60 5.41 2.98
N ALA A 53 -2.17 4.92 1.81
CA ALA A 53 -1.79 3.53 1.60
C ALA A 53 -0.68 3.10 2.57
N ARG A 54 0.35 3.94 2.75
CA ARG A 54 1.43 3.72 3.71
C ARG A 54 0.91 3.56 5.14
N LEU A 55 0.06 4.48 5.59
CA LEU A 55 -0.52 4.45 6.94
C LEU A 55 -1.43 3.23 7.13
N PHE A 56 -2.24 2.92 6.13
CA PHE A 56 -3.14 1.77 6.14
C PHE A 56 -2.36 0.47 6.31
N LEU A 57 -1.36 0.23 5.44
CA LEU A 57 -0.55 -1.00 5.48
C LEU A 57 0.29 -1.10 6.74
N SER A 58 0.91 0.00 7.18
CA SER A 58 1.68 0.04 8.43
C SER A 58 0.80 -0.32 9.64
N ASN A 59 -0.41 0.23 9.71
CA ASN A 59 -1.36 -0.11 10.77
C ASN A 59 -1.80 -1.56 10.70
N LEU A 60 -2.05 -2.08 9.49
CA LEU A 60 -2.46 -3.47 9.26
C LEU A 60 -1.41 -4.44 9.78
N ILE A 61 -0.14 -4.22 9.40
CA ILE A 61 1.00 -5.04 9.83
C ILE A 61 1.19 -4.96 11.35
N ARG A 62 1.03 -3.76 11.92
CA ARG A 62 1.18 -3.54 13.37
C ARG A 62 0.08 -4.21 14.19
N GLN A 63 -1.16 -4.22 13.71
CA GLN A 63 -2.29 -4.86 14.39
C GLN A 63 -2.25 -6.39 14.30
N SER A 64 -1.52 -6.93 13.34
CA SER A 64 -1.30 -8.37 13.17
C SER A 64 -0.20 -8.93 14.09
N HIS A 65 0.41 -8.10 14.93
CA HIS A 65 1.55 -8.45 15.80
C HIS A 65 1.15 -8.39 17.28
#